data_AF-A0A1Q4GSV0-F1
#
_entry.id   AF-A0A1Q4GSV0-F1
#
_cell.length_a   1.000
_cell.length_b   1.000
_cell.length_c   1.000
_cell.angle_alpha   90.00
_cell.angle_beta   90.00
_cell.angle_gamma   90.00
#
_symmetry.space_group_name_H-M   'P 1'
#
loop_
_entity.id
_entity.type
_entity.pdbx_description
1 polymer ?
#
loop_
_entity_poly.entity_id
_entity_poly.type
_entity_poly.pdbx_seq_one_letter_code
_entity_poly.pdbx_strand_id
1 'polypeptide(L)'
;MLRIETGARHSAPTAAHSLFDGPQQLARGQLNVLAMAHGDVWLAPGLRMDAAGIAAVAARYDAVLLDADFTCDAWVPLPGAENHVIIDAPTEVRALQRAFRLLKTVALCQPGSKVSLIGDAFACGRLREAGSRFLDIAFVRKVLCFAEEVEPFAALAARMAGEEKGRSARC
;
A
#
# COMPACT_ATOMS: atom_id res chain seq x y z
N MET A 1 7.17 7.27 -10.90
CA MET A 1 6.26 6.48 -10.04
C MET A 1 4.89 7.16 -10.00
N LEU A 2 3.81 6.39 -10.02
CA LEU A 2 2.43 6.87 -9.80
C LEU A 2 1.94 6.38 -8.43
N ARG A 3 1.37 7.26 -7.61
CA ARG A 3 0.63 6.90 -6.39
C ARG A 3 -0.86 7.06 -6.63
N ILE A 4 -1.62 6.01 -6.37
CA ILE A 4 -3.08 6.00 -6.47
C ILE A 4 -3.66 6.03 -5.06
N GLU A 5 -4.36 7.10 -4.70
CA GLU A 5 -5.06 7.20 -3.43
C GLU A 5 -6.53 6.85 -3.60
N THR A 6 -6.97 5.78 -2.95
CA THR A 6 -8.39 5.38 -2.99
C THR A 6 -9.19 5.89 -1.79
N GLY A 7 -8.51 6.27 -0.70
CA GLY A 7 -9.13 6.79 0.53
C GLY A 7 -8.86 8.28 0.81
N ALA A 8 -8.18 9.00 -0.08
CA ALA A 8 -7.79 10.41 0.08
C ALA A 8 -7.15 10.75 1.45
N ARG A 9 -6.30 9.84 1.98
CA ARG A 9 -5.72 9.97 3.32
C ARG A 9 -4.61 11.01 3.41
N HIS A 10 -3.88 11.22 2.32
CA HIS A 10 -2.63 11.99 2.33
C HIS A 10 -2.73 13.31 1.56
N SER A 11 -3.68 13.41 0.63
CA SER A 11 -3.92 14.64 -0.13
C SER A 11 -5.08 15.42 0.48
N ALA A 12 -4.83 16.66 0.88
CA ALA A 12 -5.91 17.58 1.24
C ALA A 12 -6.86 17.68 0.03
N PRO A 13 -8.18 17.46 0.18
CA PRO A 13 -9.12 17.48 -0.92
C PRO A 13 -9.22 18.90 -1.48
N THR A 14 -8.34 19.26 -2.40
CA THR A 14 -8.57 20.39 -3.29
C THR A 14 -9.62 19.90 -4.28
N ALA A 15 -10.83 20.42 -4.15
CA ALA A 15 -12.04 20.01 -4.87
C ALA A 15 -11.90 19.97 -6.42
N ALA A 16 -10.81 20.49 -6.97
CA ALA A 16 -10.55 20.54 -8.41
C ALA A 16 -9.99 19.23 -9.01
N HIS A 17 -9.40 18.32 -8.24
CA HIS A 17 -8.76 17.11 -8.80
C HIS A 17 -9.72 15.91 -8.96
N SER A 18 -10.93 16.00 -8.40
CA SER A 18 -11.96 14.96 -8.44
C SER A 18 -13.05 15.20 -9.51
N LEU A 19 -12.88 16.17 -10.42
CA LEU A 19 -13.94 16.61 -11.35
C LEU A 19 -14.37 15.55 -12.38
N PHE A 20 -13.59 14.49 -12.58
CA PHE A 20 -13.95 13.36 -13.45
C PHE A 20 -13.91 12.06 -12.67
N ASP A 21 -14.99 11.29 -12.71
CA ASP A 21 -15.01 9.93 -12.19
C ASP A 21 -13.83 9.14 -12.77
N GLY A 22 -13.02 8.51 -11.91
CA GLY A 22 -11.82 7.76 -12.31
C GLY A 22 -11.99 6.86 -13.55
N PRO A 23 -13.12 6.14 -13.71
CA PRO A 23 -13.43 5.39 -14.94
C PRO A 23 -13.40 6.22 -16.23
N GLN A 24 -13.89 7.46 -16.23
CA GLN A 24 -13.86 8.32 -17.41
C GLN A 24 -12.43 8.76 -17.76
N GLN A 25 -11.60 9.02 -16.75
CA GLN A 25 -10.18 9.34 -16.94
C GLN A 25 -9.43 8.16 -17.57
N LEU A 26 -9.71 6.94 -17.12
CA LEU A 26 -9.17 5.71 -17.70
C LEU A 26 -9.63 5.50 -19.14
N ALA A 27 -10.92 5.69 -19.42
CA ALA A 27 -11.49 5.54 -20.76
C ALA A 27 -10.83 6.51 -21.78
N ARG A 28 -10.41 7.69 -21.32
CA ARG A 28 -9.72 8.69 -22.15
C ARG A 28 -8.19 8.52 -22.14
N GLY A 29 -7.64 7.67 -21.28
CA GLY A 29 -6.19 7.56 -21.06
C GLY A 29 -5.55 8.83 -20.50
N GLN A 30 -6.35 9.73 -19.92
CA GLN A 30 -5.96 11.06 -19.46
C GLN A 30 -6.26 11.18 -17.96
N LEU A 31 -5.23 10.97 -17.15
CA LEU A 31 -5.32 11.13 -15.71
C LEU A 31 -5.14 12.60 -15.31
N ASN A 32 -5.97 13.07 -14.39
CA ASN A 32 -5.74 14.32 -13.67
C ASN A 32 -4.84 14.02 -12.46
N VAL A 33 -3.54 14.14 -12.65
CA VAL A 33 -2.53 13.88 -11.62
C VAL A 33 -2.03 15.17 -10.97
N LEU A 34 -1.67 15.07 -9.70
CA LEU A 34 -0.91 16.08 -8.97
C LEU A 34 0.58 15.69 -9.00
N ALA A 35 1.41 16.52 -9.62
CA ALA A 35 2.86 16.32 -9.62
C ALA A 35 3.43 16.57 -8.21
N MET A 36 4.24 15.64 -7.71
CA MET A 36 4.98 15.75 -6.45
C MET A 36 6.48 15.51 -6.67
N ALA A 37 7.29 15.82 -5.66
CA ALA A 37 8.76 15.70 -5.72
C ALA A 37 9.27 14.29 -6.10
N HIS A 38 8.48 13.24 -5.82
CA HIS A 38 8.87 11.85 -6.03
C HIS A 38 7.92 11.06 -6.94
N GLY A 39 7.06 11.75 -7.71
CA GLY A 39 6.15 11.13 -8.66
C GLY A 39 4.80 11.81 -8.73
N ASP A 40 3.91 11.21 -9.51
CA ASP A 40 2.57 11.72 -9.73
C ASP A 40 1.59 11.07 -8.75
N VAL A 41 0.62 11.84 -8.26
CA VAL A 41 -0.46 11.35 -7.41
C VAL A 41 -1.78 11.46 -8.15
N TRP A 42 -2.52 10.36 -8.18
CA TRP A 42 -3.87 10.30 -8.70
C TRP A 42 -4.87 9.98 -7.60
N LEU A 43 -5.84 10.87 -7.40
CA LEU A 43 -6.97 10.64 -6.49
C LEU A 43 -8.04 9.86 -7.24
N ALA A 44 -8.21 8.59 -6.88
CA ALA A 44 -9.15 7.69 -7.54
C ALA A 44 -9.97 6.89 -6.50
N PRO A 45 -10.93 7.54 -5.81
CA PRO A 45 -11.77 6.87 -4.82
C PRO A 45 -12.51 5.68 -5.42
N GLY A 46 -12.47 4.55 -4.73
CA GLY A 46 -13.16 3.32 -5.15
C GLY A 46 -12.59 2.64 -6.41
N LEU A 47 -11.45 3.10 -6.94
CA LEU A 47 -10.81 2.46 -8.08
C LEU A 47 -10.40 1.03 -7.75
N ARG A 48 -10.72 0.10 -8.66
CA ARG A 48 -10.22 -1.27 -8.65
C ARG A 48 -9.08 -1.43 -9.66
N MET A 49 -8.08 -2.26 -9.31
CA MET A 49 -6.91 -2.50 -10.17
C MET A 49 -7.17 -3.41 -11.38
N ASP A 50 -8.40 -3.91 -11.53
CA ASP A 50 -8.92 -4.56 -12.74
C ASP A 50 -9.79 -3.64 -13.61
N ALA A 51 -9.88 -2.34 -13.29
CA ALA A 51 -10.62 -1.40 -14.11
C ALA A 51 -10.05 -1.33 -15.54
N ALA A 52 -10.93 -1.31 -16.54
CA ALA A 52 -10.51 -1.19 -17.93
C ALA A 52 -9.61 0.04 -18.14
N GLY A 53 -8.47 -0.15 -18.81
CA GLY A 53 -7.51 0.92 -19.09
C GLY A 53 -6.45 1.16 -18.00
N ILE A 54 -6.61 0.61 -16.79
CA ILE A 54 -5.65 0.83 -15.69
C ILE A 54 -4.25 0.29 -16.03
N ALA A 55 -4.17 -0.88 -16.68
CA ALA A 55 -2.90 -1.46 -17.10
C ALA A 55 -2.16 -0.59 -18.14
N ALA A 56 -2.90 -0.01 -19.10
CA ALA A 56 -2.32 0.88 -20.11
C ALA A 56 -1.78 2.17 -19.47
N VAL A 57 -2.48 2.69 -18.46
CA VAL A 57 -2.05 3.87 -17.71
C VAL A 57 -0.86 3.54 -16.82
N ALA A 58 -0.90 2.43 -16.09
CA ALA A 58 0.17 1.96 -15.21
C ALA A 58 1.47 1.73 -15.99
N ALA A 59 1.39 1.20 -17.22
CA ALA A 59 2.56 0.95 -18.08
C ALA A 59 3.34 2.23 -18.46
N ARG A 60 2.79 3.42 -18.21
CA ARG A 60 3.50 4.71 -18.43
C ARG A 60 4.45 5.06 -17.28
N TYR A 61 4.43 4.29 -16.20
CA TYR A 61 5.23 4.52 -15.00
C TYR A 61 6.06 3.29 -14.66
N ASP A 62 7.27 3.51 -14.14
CA ASP A 62 8.14 2.40 -13.70
C ASP A 62 7.58 1.64 -12.49
N ALA A 63 6.76 2.32 -11.68
CA ALA A 63 6.16 1.77 -10.47
C ALA A 63 4.82 2.44 -10.18
N VAL A 64 3.86 1.65 -9.68
CA VAL A 64 2.55 2.10 -9.22
C VAL A 64 2.34 1.69 -7.76
N LEU A 65 2.09 2.67 -6.90
CA LEU A 65 1.79 2.48 -5.49
C LEU A 65 0.29 2.70 -5.25
N LEU A 66 -0.43 1.66 -4.85
CA LEU A 66 -1.83 1.78 -4.44
C LEU A 66 -1.91 2.00 -2.94
N ASP A 67 -2.33 3.19 -2.53
CA ASP A 67 -2.64 3.52 -1.15
C ASP A 67 -4.13 3.22 -0.89
N ALA A 68 -4.39 2.03 -0.32
CA ALA A 68 -5.74 1.52 -0.06
C ALA A 68 -5.96 1.22 1.43
N ASP A 69 -7.20 1.37 1.88
CA ASP A 69 -7.63 0.91 3.21
C ASP A 69 -8.05 -0.57 3.16
N PHE A 70 -7.88 -1.27 4.28
CA PHE A 70 -8.34 -2.65 4.51
C PHE A 70 -9.87 -2.80 4.49
N THR A 71 -10.61 -1.71 4.30
CA THR A 71 -12.07 -1.72 4.06
C THR A 71 -12.43 -2.10 2.62
N CYS A 72 -11.46 -2.16 1.70
CA CYS A 72 -11.70 -2.63 0.34
C CYS A 72 -11.77 -4.16 0.31
N ASP A 73 -12.98 -4.70 0.17
CA ASP A 73 -13.28 -6.15 0.32
C ASP A 73 -12.69 -7.07 -0.76
N ALA A 74 -12.10 -6.52 -1.82
CA ALA A 74 -11.48 -7.29 -2.88
C ALA A 74 -10.22 -6.58 -3.38
N TRP A 75 -9.07 -6.89 -2.78
CA TRP A 75 -7.80 -6.66 -3.46
C TRP A 75 -7.81 -7.44 -4.78
N VAL A 76 -7.46 -6.76 -5.86
CA VAL A 76 -7.30 -7.36 -7.17
C VAL A 76 -5.90 -6.99 -7.67
N PRO A 77 -5.14 -7.94 -8.20
CA PRO A 77 -3.82 -7.64 -8.75
C PRO A 77 -3.94 -6.79 -10.02
N LEU A 78 -2.94 -5.93 -10.26
CA LEU A 78 -2.82 -5.27 -11.55
C LEU A 78 -2.45 -6.33 -12.62
N PRO A 79 -3.23 -6.48 -13.70
CA PRO A 79 -2.96 -7.48 -14.73
C PRO A 79 -1.63 -7.24 -15.43
N GLY A 80 -0.83 -8.29 -15.60
CA GLY A 80 0.45 -8.24 -16.31
C GLY A 80 1.61 -7.59 -15.54
N ALA A 81 1.39 -7.16 -14.30
CA ALA A 81 2.42 -6.57 -13.44
C ALA A 81 2.93 -7.56 -12.37
N GLU A 82 4.18 -7.36 -11.93
CA GLU A 82 4.67 -7.97 -10.70
C GLU A 82 4.07 -7.22 -9.50
N ASN A 83 3.13 -7.86 -8.79
CA ASN A 83 2.46 -7.23 -7.66
C ASN A 83 3.23 -7.53 -6.36
N HIS A 84 3.57 -6.47 -5.62
CA HIS A 84 4.07 -6.53 -4.26
C HIS A 84 3.01 -5.96 -3.31
N VAL A 85 2.61 -6.74 -2.30
CA VAL A 85 1.61 -6.33 -1.31
C VAL A 85 2.31 -6.05 0.02
N ILE A 86 2.19 -4.82 0.51
CA ILE A 86 2.67 -4.42 1.84
C ILE A 86 1.47 -4.32 2.76
N ILE A 87 1.52 -5.04 3.88
CA ILE A 87 0.45 -5.08 4.88
C ILE A 87 1.03 -4.50 6.17
N ASP A 88 0.51 -3.33 6.56
CA ASP A 88 0.72 -2.81 7.90
C ASP A 88 -0.14 -3.62 8.88
N ALA A 89 0.51 -4.35 9.79
CA ALA A 89 -0.12 -5.28 10.71
C ALA A 89 -0.67 -4.52 11.93
N PRO A 90 -2.00 -4.37 12.04
CA PRO A 90 -2.60 -3.59 13.11
C PRO A 90 -2.67 -4.42 14.40
N THR A 91 -2.59 -3.73 15.55
CA THR A 91 -2.70 -4.37 16.87
C THR A 91 -4.14 -4.71 17.25
N GLU A 92 -5.13 -4.00 16.68
CA GLU A 92 -6.55 -4.25 16.95
C GLU A 92 -7.03 -5.56 16.29
N VAL A 93 -7.72 -6.42 17.05
CA VAL A 93 -8.15 -7.76 16.61
C VAL A 93 -8.99 -7.73 15.32
N ARG A 94 -9.95 -6.81 15.20
CA ARG A 94 -10.80 -6.70 13.99
C ARG A 94 -10.01 -6.26 12.77
N ALA A 95 -9.04 -5.36 12.95
CA ALA A 95 -8.16 -4.93 11.88
C ALA A 95 -7.19 -6.06 11.49
N LEU A 96 -6.71 -6.85 12.46
CA LEU A 96 -5.85 -8.00 12.20
C LEU A 96 -6.56 -9.10 11.41
N GLN A 97 -7.85 -9.33 11.68
CA GLN A 97 -8.68 -10.24 10.88
C GLN A 97 -8.83 -9.77 9.43
N ARG A 98 -8.96 -8.45 9.20
CA ARG A 98 -9.00 -7.86 7.86
C ARG A 98 -7.66 -8.02 7.14
N ALA A 99 -6.54 -7.77 7.82
CA ALA A 99 -5.21 -8.01 7.29
C ALA A 99 -5.00 -9.49 6.91
N PHE A 100 -5.47 -10.43 7.74
CA PHE A 100 -5.41 -11.86 7.42
C PHE A 100 -6.31 -12.22 6.22
N ARG A 101 -7.51 -11.63 6.11
CA ARG A 101 -8.37 -11.82 4.94
C ARG A 101 -7.69 -11.34 3.66
N LEU A 102 -7.01 -10.20 3.70
CA LEU A 102 -6.22 -9.71 2.58
C LEU A 102 -5.11 -10.71 2.21
N LEU A 103 -4.34 -11.19 3.20
CA LEU A 103 -3.28 -12.18 2.97
C LEU A 103 -3.82 -13.45 2.29
N LYS A 104 -5.00 -13.93 2.72
CA LYS A 104 -5.69 -15.05 2.10
C LYS A 104 -6.10 -14.74 0.65
N THR A 105 -6.65 -13.55 0.37
CA THR A 105 -7.00 -13.14 -1.00
C THR A 105 -5.78 -13.11 -1.90
N VAL A 106 -4.65 -12.58 -1.44
CA VAL A 106 -3.40 -12.58 -2.21
C VAL A 106 -2.93 -14.00 -2.52
N ALA A 107 -2.94 -14.88 -1.53
CA ALA A 107 -2.55 -16.28 -1.71
C ALA A 107 -3.42 -17.01 -2.76
N LEU A 108 -4.72 -16.69 -2.82
CA LEU A 108 -5.67 -17.32 -3.75
C LEU A 108 -5.61 -16.72 -5.16
N CYS A 109 -5.52 -15.40 -5.27
CA CYS A 109 -5.60 -14.71 -6.56
C CYS A 109 -4.25 -14.64 -7.28
N GLN A 110 -3.14 -14.55 -6.55
CA GLN A 110 -1.80 -14.47 -7.14
C GLN A 110 -0.74 -15.05 -6.17
N PRO A 111 -0.62 -16.39 -6.08
CA PRO A 111 0.33 -17.05 -5.15
C PRO A 111 1.81 -16.74 -5.44
N GLY A 112 2.12 -16.14 -6.59
CA GLY A 112 3.45 -15.67 -6.95
C GLY A 112 3.80 -14.27 -6.41
N SER A 113 2.84 -13.53 -5.84
CA SER A 113 3.08 -12.17 -5.36
C SER A 113 4.02 -12.13 -4.16
N LYS A 114 4.85 -11.09 -4.11
CA LYS A 114 5.67 -10.79 -2.94
C LYS A 114 4.79 -10.13 -1.89
N VAL A 115 4.89 -10.59 -0.64
CA VAL A 115 4.14 -10.01 0.47
C VAL A 115 5.11 -9.61 1.57
N SER A 116 4.92 -8.42 2.12
CA SER A 116 5.69 -7.90 3.24
C SER A 116 4.78 -7.43 4.35
N LEU A 117 5.05 -7.89 5.57
CA LEU A 117 4.38 -7.43 6.78
C LEU A 117 5.26 -6.39 7.46
N ILE A 118 4.66 -5.27 7.85
CA ILE A 118 5.28 -4.19 8.63
C ILE A 118 4.42 -3.87 9.85
N GLY A 119 4.94 -3.08 10.79
CA GLY A 119 4.20 -2.67 11.99
C GLY A 119 4.59 -3.50 13.22
N ASP A 120 3.60 -3.85 14.06
CA ASP A 120 3.83 -4.54 15.33
C ASP A 120 4.34 -5.98 15.14
N ALA A 121 5.41 -6.34 15.88
CA ALA A 121 6.06 -7.65 15.77
C ALA A 121 5.14 -8.79 16.20
N PHE A 122 4.34 -8.59 17.24
CA PHE A 122 3.39 -9.60 17.70
C PHE A 122 2.25 -9.81 16.69
N ALA A 123 1.69 -8.73 16.15
CA ALA A 123 0.68 -8.78 15.09
C ALA A 123 1.20 -9.47 13.83
N CYS A 124 2.42 -9.14 13.39
CA CYS A 124 3.06 -9.80 12.26
C CYS A 124 3.29 -11.29 12.51
N GLY A 125 3.76 -11.66 13.71
CA GLY A 125 3.92 -13.05 14.14
C GLY A 125 2.61 -13.83 14.06
N ARG A 126 1.52 -13.24 14.57
CA ARG A 126 0.18 -13.83 14.50
C ARG A 126 -0.33 -14.02 13.07
N LEU A 127 -0.09 -13.08 12.17
CA LEU A 127 -0.46 -13.22 10.75
C LEU A 127 0.29 -14.37 10.08
N ARG A 128 1.60 -14.52 10.37
CA ARG A 128 2.41 -15.62 9.85
C ARG A 128 2.00 -16.97 10.40
N GLU A 129 1.68 -17.04 11.70
CA GLU A 129 1.18 -18.26 12.34
C GLU A 129 -0.16 -18.69 11.74
N ALA A 130 -1.11 -17.76 11.62
CA ALA A 130 -2.39 -18.01 10.97
C ALA A 130 -2.20 -18.43 9.50
N GLY A 131 -1.27 -17.76 8.78
CA GLY A 131 -0.91 -18.14 7.42
C GLY A 131 -0.42 -19.58 7.35
N SER A 132 0.54 -19.96 8.19
CA SER A 132 1.12 -21.32 8.22
C SER A 132 0.07 -22.41 8.52
N ARG A 133 -0.99 -22.05 9.24
CA ARG A 133 -2.09 -22.97 9.59
C ARG A 133 -3.13 -23.13 8.48
N PHE A 134 -3.40 -22.08 7.71
CA PHE A 134 -4.57 -22.02 6.82
C PHE A 134 -4.25 -21.80 5.34
N LEU A 135 -3.02 -21.42 5.00
CA LEU A 135 -2.57 -21.15 3.63
C LEU A 135 -1.47 -22.14 3.24
N ASP A 136 -1.14 -22.17 1.95
CA ASP A 136 -0.01 -22.95 1.45
C ASP A 136 1.30 -22.49 2.13
N ILE A 137 2.01 -23.45 2.72
CA ILE A 137 3.28 -23.21 3.40
C ILE A 137 4.34 -22.62 2.45
N ALA A 138 4.30 -22.97 1.15
CA ALA A 138 5.21 -22.42 0.15
C ALA A 138 4.97 -20.92 -0.09
N PHE A 139 3.72 -20.47 -0.01
CA PHE A 139 3.37 -19.05 -0.05
C PHE A 139 3.81 -18.34 1.24
N VAL A 140 3.49 -18.91 2.41
CA VAL A 140 3.80 -18.29 3.71
C VAL A 140 5.30 -18.11 3.93
N ARG A 141 6.13 -19.04 3.43
CA ARG A 141 7.60 -18.91 3.48
C ARG A 141 8.15 -17.72 2.69
N LYS A 142 7.43 -17.23 1.69
CA LYS A 142 7.80 -16.05 0.89
C LYS A 142 7.33 -14.74 1.53
N VAL A 143 6.48 -14.79 2.54
CA VAL A 143 6.02 -13.60 3.27
C VAL A 143 7.16 -13.06 4.12
N LEU A 144 7.67 -11.89 3.75
CA LEU A 144 8.70 -11.17 4.50
C LEU A 144 8.07 -10.43 5.67
N CYS A 145 8.80 -10.29 6.76
CA CYS A 145 8.36 -9.61 7.97
C CYS A 145 9.45 -8.65 8.42
N PHE A 146 9.14 -7.35 8.39
CA PHE A 146 10.06 -6.27 8.72
C PHE A 146 9.72 -5.60 10.06
N ALA A 147 8.88 -6.24 10.88
CA ALA A 147 8.42 -5.67 12.15
C ALA A 147 9.55 -5.31 13.13
N GLU A 148 10.69 -5.99 13.05
CA GLU A 148 11.87 -5.73 13.90
C GLU A 148 12.79 -4.64 13.32
N GLU A 149 12.63 -4.27 12.05
CA GLU A 149 13.47 -3.24 11.41
C GLU A 149 12.96 -1.82 11.68
N VAL A 150 11.71 -1.64 12.09
CA VAL A 150 11.09 -0.31 12.28
C VAL A 150 11.63 0.42 13.52
N GLU A 151 11.87 -0.28 14.62
CA GLU A 151 12.43 0.28 15.86
C GLU A 151 13.77 1.01 15.68
N PRO A 152 14.81 0.41 15.04
CA PRO A 152 16.08 1.10 14.85
C PRO A 152 15.98 2.31 13.89
N PHE A 153 15.12 2.25 12.85
CA PHE A 153 14.91 3.39 11.96
C PHE A 153 14.10 4.51 12.62
N ALA A 154 13.09 4.17 13.44
CA ALA A 154 12.34 5.14 14.22
C ALA A 154 13.21 5.83 15.27
N ALA A 155 14.06 5.06 15.97
CA ALA A 155 15.04 5.60 16.91
C ALA A 155 16.07 6.50 16.21
N LEU A 156 16.54 6.12 15.02
CA LEU A 156 17.43 6.93 14.19
C LEU A 156 16.74 8.23 13.73
N ALA A 157 15.53 8.16 13.20
CA ALA A 157 14.76 9.32 12.77
C ALA A 157 14.45 10.27 13.93
N ALA A 158 14.10 9.74 15.11
CA ALA A 158 13.91 10.53 16.32
C ALA A 158 15.20 11.23 16.76
N ARG A 159 16.35 10.54 16.65
CA ARG A 159 17.66 11.14 16.93
C ARG A 159 17.99 12.25 15.95
N MET A 160 17.81 12.02 14.64
CA MET A 160 18.05 13.02 13.60
C MET A 160 17.15 14.26 13.78
N ALA A 161 15.86 14.07 14.04
CA ALA A 161 14.93 15.17 14.31
C ALA A 161 15.27 15.94 15.60
N GLY A 162 15.80 15.26 16.62
CA GLY A 162 16.31 15.89 17.85
C GLY A 162 17.56 16.73 17.61
N GLU A 163 18.49 16.23 16.79
CA GLU A 163 19.74 16.91 16.43
C GLU A 163 19.49 18.17 15.56
N GLU A 164 18.53 18.10 14.63
CA GLU A 164 18.11 19.27 13.83
C GLU A 164 17.48 20.36 14.68
N LYS A 165 16.57 20.00 15.60
CA LYS A 165 15.97 20.96 16.54
C LYS A 165 17.00 21.56 17.51
N GLY A 166 17.96 20.77 17.96
CA GLY A 166 19.05 21.22 18.83
C GLY A 166 20.04 22.18 18.15
N ARG A 167 20.23 22.05 16.83
CA ARG A 167 21.03 23.00 16.04
C ARG A 167 20.31 24.31 15.76
N SER A 168 18.99 24.28 15.53
CA SER A 168 18.21 25.50 15.29
C SER A 168 17.94 26.32 16.56
N ALA A 169 18.10 25.74 17.76
CA ALA A 169 17.94 26.43 19.04
C ALA A 169 19.22 27.11 19.56
N ARG A 170 20.33 27.04 18.81
CA ARG A 170 21.63 27.65 19.18
C ARG A 170 21.95 28.92 18.37
N CYS A 171 20.97 29.54 17.73
CA CYS A 171 21.08 30.84 17.08
C CYS A 171 20.39 31.91 17.92
#